data_AF-A0A1M7LC83-F1
#
_entry.id   AF-A0A1M7LC83-F1
#
_cell.length_a   1.000
_cell.length_b   1.000
_cell.length_c   1.000
_cell.angle_alpha   90.00
_cell.angle_beta   90.00
_cell.angle_gamma   90.00
#
_symmetry.space_group_name_H-M   'P 1'
#
loop_
_entity.id
_entity.type
_entity.pdbx_description
1 polymer ?
#
loop_
_entity_poly.entity_id
_entity_poly.type
_entity_poly.pdbx_seq_one_letter_code
_entity_poly.pdbx_strand_id
1 'polypeptide(L)'
;MKWRSNRRSTNVDDRRGASSGRSSGGGLNPMLIGLLLKLVTSKKGLIIVAIVAGVMYFTGNNPLNFLTGNTNNQIQNTTYKGSAKENELAAFSNRVLRSTEDVWNKIIPNYKEPTLVLFTGSVTSACGGASSATGPFYCPGDDKLYIDLSFFEEMARKLNAPGDFAQAYVIAHEVGHHIQNLTGMNRKVQSMRGKISQTEYNKLSVMLELQADFYAGVWAHHAKNMELILDAGDLKEALNAAHAIGDDRLQKQSTGRVVPDSFTHGTSAQRMRWFKKGFETGDVNQGDTFNARSL
;
A
#
# COMPACT_ATOMS: atom_id res chain seq x y z
N MET A 1 -16.41 -16.01 0.20
CA MET A 1 -16.29 -16.03 -1.30
C MET A 1 -15.81 -17.38 -1.91
N LYS A 2 -16.35 -17.82 -3.07
CA LYS A 2 -15.66 -18.84 -3.92
C LYS A 2 -14.70 -18.13 -4.88
N TRP A 3 -13.48 -17.89 -4.42
CA TRP A 3 -12.41 -17.38 -5.29
C TRP A 3 -11.77 -18.47 -6.18
N ARG A 4 -12.40 -19.64 -6.36
CA ARG A 4 -11.78 -20.84 -6.99
C ARG A 4 -11.62 -20.77 -8.51
N SER A 5 -11.78 -19.60 -9.13
CA SER A 5 -11.32 -19.40 -10.49
C SER A 5 -9.80 -19.63 -10.56
N ASN A 6 -9.35 -20.44 -11.51
CA ASN A 6 -7.92 -20.67 -11.74
C ASN A 6 -7.24 -19.45 -12.39
N ARG A 7 -8.00 -18.40 -12.74
CA ARG A 7 -7.46 -17.18 -13.36
C ARG A 7 -6.74 -16.33 -12.31
N ARG A 8 -5.54 -15.89 -12.66
CA ARG A 8 -4.66 -15.06 -11.83
C ARG A 8 -4.32 -13.77 -12.58
N SER A 9 -4.06 -12.70 -11.86
CA SER A 9 -3.51 -11.48 -12.44
C SER A 9 -2.03 -11.71 -12.76
N THR A 10 -1.60 -11.17 -13.90
CA THR A 10 -0.18 -11.09 -14.29
C THR A 10 0.51 -9.85 -13.71
N ASN A 11 -0.25 -8.94 -13.10
CA ASN A 11 0.22 -7.67 -12.55
C ASN A 11 0.47 -7.76 -11.04
N VAL A 12 1.02 -8.88 -10.56
CA VAL A 12 1.43 -9.03 -9.16
C VAL A 12 2.94 -9.11 -9.06
N ASP A 13 3.51 -8.16 -8.32
CA ASP A 13 4.92 -8.05 -7.99
C ASP A 13 5.11 -8.49 -6.53
N ASP A 14 5.43 -9.77 -6.35
CA ASP A 14 5.61 -10.37 -5.03
C ASP A 14 7.04 -10.12 -4.51
N ARG A 15 7.16 -9.13 -3.62
CA ARG A 15 8.40 -8.71 -2.97
C ARG A 15 8.45 -9.14 -1.50
N ARG A 16 7.60 -10.08 -1.08
CA ARG A 16 7.62 -10.58 0.29
C ARG A 16 8.97 -11.22 0.60
N GLY A 17 9.46 -10.99 1.82
CA GLY A 17 10.79 -11.41 2.24
C GLY A 17 11.97 -10.72 1.54
N ALA A 18 11.74 -9.81 0.58
CA ALA A 18 12.78 -8.96 0.06
C ALA A 18 13.18 -7.97 1.16
N SER A 19 14.39 -8.10 1.70
CA SER A 19 14.92 -7.09 2.60
C SER A 19 15.19 -5.83 1.78
N SER A 20 14.44 -4.76 2.07
CA SER A 20 14.68 -3.41 1.57
C SER A 20 16.00 -2.89 2.15
N GLY A 21 17.13 -3.32 1.56
CA GLY A 21 18.40 -2.62 1.69
C GLY A 21 18.81 -2.25 3.11
N ARG A 22 18.59 -3.12 4.09
CA ARG A 22 19.36 -3.12 5.33
C ARG A 22 20.07 -4.45 5.37
N SER A 23 21.33 -4.40 4.94
CA SER A 23 22.30 -5.45 5.19
C SER A 23 22.31 -5.78 6.69
N SER A 24 21.45 -6.72 7.09
CA SER A 24 21.62 -7.51 8.30
C SER A 24 22.76 -8.47 8.00
N GLY A 25 23.98 -7.92 8.01
CA GLY A 25 25.15 -8.56 7.44
C GLY A 25 26.34 -7.63 7.28
N GLY A 26 26.39 -6.51 8.00
CA GLY A 26 27.59 -5.69 8.15
C GLY A 26 28.57 -6.32 9.14
N GLY A 27 28.87 -7.61 8.99
CA GLY A 27 30.03 -8.21 9.64
C GLY A 27 31.27 -7.66 8.93
N LEU A 28 31.87 -6.62 9.47
CA LEU A 28 33.19 -6.16 9.05
C LEU A 28 34.13 -7.38 9.06
N ASN A 29 34.69 -7.73 7.90
CA ASN A 29 35.64 -8.82 7.78
C ASN A 29 36.74 -8.64 8.85
N PRO A 30 36.92 -9.58 9.81
CA PRO A 30 37.86 -9.40 10.92
C PRO A 30 39.30 -9.18 10.44
N MET A 31 39.62 -9.60 9.21
CA MET A 31 40.90 -9.32 8.55
C MET A 31 41.09 -7.82 8.23
N LEU A 32 40.03 -7.11 7.83
CA LEU A 32 40.07 -5.67 7.53
C LEU A 32 40.07 -4.82 8.80
N ILE A 33 39.40 -5.27 9.87
CA ILE A 33 39.44 -4.62 11.19
C ILE A 33 40.89 -4.62 11.71
N GLY A 34 41.60 -5.75 11.62
CA GLY A 34 43.00 -5.85 12.03
C GLY A 34 43.95 -4.95 11.23
N LEU A 35 43.70 -4.78 9.92
CA LEU A 35 44.47 -3.88 9.06
C LEU A 35 44.21 -2.41 9.40
N LEU A 36 42.94 -2.02 9.59
CA LEU A 36 42.53 -0.67 9.95
C LEU A 36 43.06 -0.25 11.32
N LEU A 37 42.99 -1.14 12.32
CA LEU A 37 43.59 -0.89 13.64
C LEU A 37 45.11 -0.69 13.53
N LYS A 38 45.84 -1.47 12.72
CA LYS A 38 47.29 -1.27 12.50
C LYS A 38 47.61 0.05 11.77
N LEU A 39 46.75 0.47 10.85
CA LEU A 39 46.92 1.74 10.12
C LEU A 39 46.66 2.96 11.02
N VAL A 40 45.63 2.94 11.86
CA VAL A 40 45.28 4.07 12.73
C VAL A 40 46.19 4.16 13.96
N THR A 41 46.81 3.05 14.38
CA THR A 41 47.73 3.03 15.54
C THR A 41 49.19 3.32 15.21
N SER A 42 49.60 3.32 13.93
CA SER A 42 50.98 3.64 13.53
C SER A 42 51.13 5.06 12.98
N LYS A 43 52.22 5.75 13.37
CA LYS A 43 52.51 7.13 12.89
C LYS A 43 52.58 7.22 11.35
N LYS A 44 53.03 6.16 10.67
CA LYS A 44 53.06 6.09 9.20
C LYS A 44 51.69 5.81 8.59
N GLY A 45 50.83 5.02 9.26
CA GLY A 45 49.49 4.72 8.78
C GLY A 45 48.51 5.89 8.91
N LEU A 46 48.66 6.74 9.93
CA LEU A 46 47.88 7.99 10.06
C LEU A 46 48.14 8.97 8.90
N ILE A 47 49.38 9.02 8.39
CA ILE A 47 49.72 9.85 7.22
C ILE A 47 49.00 9.33 5.97
N ILE A 48 48.96 8.00 5.78
CA ILE A 48 48.24 7.37 4.66
C ILE A 48 46.73 7.63 4.76
N VAL A 49 46.15 7.50 5.95
CA VAL A 49 44.72 7.79 6.19
C VAL A 49 44.41 9.27 5.91
N ALA A 50 45.28 10.20 6.34
CA ALA A 50 45.09 11.63 6.10
C ALA A 50 45.18 12.00 4.61
N ILE A 51 46.11 11.40 3.86
CA ILE A 51 46.24 11.61 2.40
C ILE A 51 44.99 11.08 1.68
N VAL A 52 44.55 9.87 2.01
CA VAL A 52 43.36 9.26 1.41
C VAL A 52 42.10 10.07 1.72
N ALA A 53 41.93 10.50 2.97
CA ALA A 53 40.83 11.36 3.39
C ALA A 53 40.87 12.74 2.68
N GLY A 54 42.07 13.32 2.50
CA GLY A 54 42.24 14.59 1.79
C GLY A 54 41.89 14.50 0.30
N VAL A 55 42.31 13.42 -0.37
CA VAL A 55 41.93 13.15 -1.77
C VAL A 55 40.42 12.91 -1.90
N MET A 56 39.80 12.22 -0.95
CA MET A 56 38.35 11.95 -0.92
C MET A 56 37.53 13.23 -0.67
N TYR A 57 38.01 14.12 0.20
CA TYR A 57 37.37 15.42 0.44
C TYR A 57 37.37 16.31 -0.82
N PHE A 58 38.47 16.31 -1.58
CA PHE A 58 38.57 17.09 -2.82
C PHE A 58 37.82 16.50 -4.01
N THR A 59 37.63 15.18 -4.05
CA THR A 59 36.95 14.48 -5.16
C THR A 59 35.46 14.24 -4.91
N GLY A 60 34.95 14.51 -3.71
CA GLY A 60 33.53 14.36 -3.36
C GLY A 60 33.08 12.90 -3.18
N ASN A 61 34.01 11.94 -3.19
CA ASN A 61 33.69 10.51 -3.05
C ASN A 61 33.62 10.08 -1.57
N ASN A 62 32.56 9.36 -1.22
CA ASN A 62 32.36 8.85 0.14
C ASN A 62 33.28 7.63 0.41
N PRO A 63 34.14 7.64 1.46
CA PRO A 63 35.12 6.57 1.74
C PRO A 63 34.51 5.18 1.89
N LEU A 64 33.24 5.10 2.30
CA LEU A 64 32.49 3.86 2.42
C LEU A 64 32.37 3.11 1.08
N ASN A 65 32.32 3.80 -0.06
CA ASN A 65 32.20 3.17 -1.37
C ASN A 65 33.45 2.38 -1.80
N PHE A 66 34.62 2.70 -1.24
CA PHE A 66 35.86 1.96 -1.51
C PHE A 66 36.00 0.75 -0.58
N LEU A 67 35.39 0.79 0.61
CA LEU A 67 35.33 -0.31 1.57
C LEU A 67 34.25 -1.35 1.21
N THR A 68 33.20 -0.95 0.50
CA THR A 68 32.14 -1.84 -0.01
C THR A 68 32.44 -2.38 -1.41
N GLY A 69 33.74 -2.53 -1.73
CA GLY A 69 34.28 -2.84 -3.05
C GLY A 69 33.33 -3.61 -3.94
N ASN A 70 32.81 -2.92 -4.97
CA ASN A 70 32.04 -3.42 -6.12
C ASN A 70 31.46 -4.82 -5.91
N THR A 71 30.61 -5.00 -4.90
CA THR A 71 29.84 -6.23 -4.77
C THR A 71 28.82 -6.15 -5.89
N ASN A 72 29.06 -6.93 -6.95
CA ASN A 72 27.99 -7.42 -7.79
C ASN A 72 26.89 -7.86 -6.83
N ASN A 73 25.83 -7.06 -6.72
CA ASN A 73 24.60 -7.46 -6.05
C ASN A 73 24.05 -8.59 -6.91
N GLN A 74 24.59 -9.80 -6.75
CA GLN A 74 23.83 -11.00 -7.01
C GLN A 74 22.70 -10.93 -6.01
N ILE A 75 21.57 -10.39 -6.47
CA ILE A 75 20.26 -10.61 -5.87
C ILE A 75 20.18 -12.12 -5.76
N GLN A 76 20.44 -12.66 -4.57
CA GLN A 76 20.11 -14.04 -4.29
C GLN A 76 18.59 -14.09 -4.39
N ASN A 77 18.09 -14.57 -5.53
CA ASN A 77 16.71 -15.00 -5.71
C ASN A 77 16.48 -16.24 -4.82
N THR A 78 16.56 -16.07 -3.50
CA THR A 78 15.90 -17.02 -2.61
C THR A 78 14.41 -16.79 -2.82
N THR A 79 13.74 -17.69 -3.54
CA THR A 79 12.29 -17.71 -3.60
C THR A 79 11.78 -17.68 -2.16
N TYR A 80 11.19 -16.57 -1.76
CA TYR A 80 10.66 -16.41 -0.41
C TYR A 80 9.68 -17.54 -0.13
N LYS A 81 9.93 -18.32 0.92
CA LYS A 81 9.05 -19.40 1.37
C LYS A 81 8.21 -18.89 2.52
N GLY A 82 7.13 -18.17 2.18
CA GLY A 82 6.12 -17.76 3.16
C GLY A 82 5.40 -18.95 3.79
N SER A 83 4.69 -18.72 4.90
CA SER A 83 3.87 -19.76 5.53
C SER A 83 2.74 -20.22 4.60
N ALA A 84 2.15 -21.40 4.86
CA ALA A 84 1.02 -21.89 4.06
C ALA A 84 -0.14 -20.89 4.01
N LYS A 85 -0.47 -20.30 5.16
CA LYS A 85 -1.51 -19.27 5.29
C LYS A 85 -1.17 -18.00 4.51
N GLU A 86 0.07 -17.55 4.59
CA GLU A 86 0.49 -16.33 3.90
C GLU A 86 0.48 -16.53 2.37
N ASN A 87 0.90 -17.70 1.89
CA ASN A 87 0.81 -18.05 0.47
C ASN A 87 -0.65 -18.17 -0.02
N GLU A 88 -1.55 -18.64 0.83
CA GLU A 88 -2.99 -18.61 0.56
C GLU A 88 -3.51 -17.17 0.41
N LEU A 89 -3.13 -16.27 1.33
CA LEU A 89 -3.48 -14.84 1.27
C LEU A 89 -2.88 -14.15 0.04
N ALA A 90 -1.65 -14.47 -0.35
CA ALA A 90 -1.02 -13.94 -1.55
C ALA A 90 -1.78 -14.39 -2.82
N ALA A 91 -2.11 -15.68 -2.90
CA ALA A 91 -2.89 -16.23 -4.00
C ALA A 91 -4.32 -15.65 -4.04
N PHE A 92 -4.93 -15.44 -2.87
CA PHE A 92 -6.22 -14.78 -2.75
C PHE A 92 -6.15 -13.35 -3.28
N SER A 93 -5.17 -12.56 -2.82
CA SER A 93 -5.00 -11.16 -3.23
C SER A 93 -4.78 -11.03 -4.74
N ASN A 94 -3.99 -11.93 -5.34
CA ASN A 94 -3.79 -11.98 -6.78
C ASN A 94 -5.11 -12.21 -7.54
N ARG A 95 -5.98 -13.10 -7.04
CA ARG A 95 -7.29 -13.37 -7.67
C ARG A 95 -8.28 -12.23 -7.47
N VAL A 96 -8.23 -11.54 -6.34
CA VAL A 96 -9.03 -10.32 -6.15
C VAL A 96 -8.59 -9.26 -7.15
N LEU A 97 -7.29 -9.01 -7.31
CA LEU A 97 -6.80 -8.10 -8.36
C LEU A 97 -7.28 -8.54 -9.74
N ARG A 98 -7.24 -9.84 -10.06
CA ARG A 98 -7.76 -10.31 -11.34
C ARG A 98 -9.25 -10.01 -11.53
N SER A 99 -10.04 -10.12 -10.46
CA SER A 99 -11.45 -9.76 -10.47
C SER A 99 -11.66 -8.27 -10.74
N THR A 100 -10.84 -7.39 -10.13
CA THR A 100 -10.94 -5.95 -10.39
C THR A 100 -10.56 -5.61 -11.83
N GLU A 101 -9.51 -6.22 -12.37
CA GLU A 101 -9.13 -6.11 -13.78
C GLU A 101 -10.29 -6.52 -14.71
N ASP A 102 -10.89 -7.69 -14.50
CA ASP A 102 -11.99 -8.21 -15.32
C ASP A 102 -13.23 -7.29 -15.30
N VAL A 103 -13.50 -6.61 -14.19
CA VAL A 103 -14.61 -5.65 -14.06
C VAL A 103 -14.28 -4.33 -14.74
N TRP A 104 -13.14 -3.72 -14.40
CA TRP A 104 -12.83 -2.36 -14.85
C TRP A 104 -12.49 -2.29 -16.34
N ASN A 105 -11.92 -3.34 -16.93
CA ASN A 105 -11.74 -3.43 -18.39
C ASN A 105 -13.07 -3.39 -19.17
N LYS A 106 -14.19 -3.79 -18.55
CA LYS A 106 -15.52 -3.74 -19.19
C LYS A 106 -16.18 -2.36 -19.06
N ILE A 107 -15.80 -1.60 -18.04
CA ILE A 107 -16.45 -0.32 -17.68
C ILE A 107 -15.66 0.86 -18.26
N ILE A 108 -14.33 0.81 -18.20
CA ILE A 108 -13.45 1.92 -18.58
C ILE A 108 -12.75 1.57 -19.89
N PRO A 109 -13.00 2.31 -20.99
CA PRO A 109 -12.29 2.12 -22.24
C PRO A 109 -10.78 2.35 -22.06
N ASN A 110 -9.96 1.44 -22.62
CA ASN A 110 -8.49 1.48 -22.50
C ASN A 110 -8.02 1.55 -21.04
N TYR A 111 -8.70 0.84 -20.14
CA TYR A 111 -8.30 0.74 -18.75
C TYR A 111 -6.84 0.28 -18.64
N LYS A 112 -6.01 1.08 -17.97
CA LYS A 112 -4.66 0.68 -17.60
C LYS A 112 -4.75 -0.10 -16.31
N GLU A 113 -4.34 -1.36 -16.31
CA GLU A 113 -4.37 -2.18 -15.10
C GLU A 113 -3.26 -1.76 -14.12
N PRO A 114 -3.54 -1.66 -12.81
CA PRO A 114 -2.52 -1.37 -11.82
C PRO A 114 -1.71 -2.62 -11.46
N THR A 115 -0.55 -2.43 -10.86
CA THR A 115 0.25 -3.54 -10.31
C THR A 115 0.07 -3.64 -8.79
N LEU A 116 -0.19 -4.85 -8.28
CA LEU A 116 -0.18 -5.16 -6.85
C LEU A 116 1.21 -5.59 -6.40
N VAL A 117 1.77 -4.82 -5.48
CA VAL A 117 3.01 -5.14 -4.79
C VAL A 117 2.68 -5.77 -3.44
N LEU A 118 3.05 -7.04 -3.28
CA LEU A 118 3.02 -7.70 -1.97
C LEU A 118 4.38 -7.51 -1.30
N PHE A 119 4.42 -7.06 -0.04
CA PHE A 119 5.67 -6.82 0.67
C PHE A 119 5.60 -7.29 2.13
N THR A 120 6.75 -7.27 2.82
CA THR A 120 6.85 -7.62 4.25
C THR A 120 7.66 -6.55 4.98
N GLY A 121 7.09 -5.95 6.03
CA GLY A 121 7.77 -5.02 6.93
C GLY A 121 7.95 -3.61 6.37
N SER A 122 8.58 -3.47 5.20
CA SER A 122 8.78 -2.17 4.55
C SER A 122 8.95 -2.27 3.05
N VAL A 123 8.67 -1.17 2.35
CA VAL A 123 8.73 -1.08 0.90
C VAL A 123 9.09 0.34 0.46
N THR A 124 9.74 0.46 -0.69
CA THR A 124 9.97 1.73 -1.38
C THR A 124 9.08 1.80 -2.62
N SER A 125 8.37 2.92 -2.75
CA SER A 125 7.51 3.28 -3.88
C SER A 125 7.98 4.59 -4.52
N ALA A 126 7.40 4.97 -5.66
CA ALA A 126 7.61 6.31 -6.22
C ALA A 126 7.10 7.44 -5.31
N CYS A 127 6.24 7.12 -4.32
CA CYS A 127 5.71 8.05 -3.33
C CYS A 127 6.59 8.16 -2.07
N GLY A 128 7.71 7.41 -2.01
CA GLY A 128 8.62 7.35 -0.88
C GLY A 128 8.64 5.98 -0.18
N GLY A 129 9.30 5.92 0.97
CA GLY A 129 9.36 4.73 1.82
C GLY A 129 8.10 4.58 2.69
N ALA A 130 7.58 3.36 2.78
CA ALA A 130 6.46 2.99 3.63
C ALA A 130 6.81 1.75 4.47
N SER A 131 6.10 1.58 5.58
CA SER A 131 6.21 0.38 6.44
C SER A 131 4.85 -0.27 6.63
N SER A 132 4.81 -1.50 7.13
CA SER A 132 3.56 -2.21 7.41
C SER A 132 2.62 -1.45 8.37
N ALA A 133 3.16 -0.53 9.18
CA ALA A 133 2.38 0.30 10.08
C ALA A 133 1.51 1.35 9.36
N THR A 134 1.82 1.67 8.10
CA THR A 134 1.01 2.58 7.27
C THR A 134 -0.28 1.90 6.78
N GLY A 135 -0.30 0.57 6.69
CA GLY A 135 -1.38 -0.18 6.06
C GLY A 135 -1.27 -0.20 4.52
N PRO A 136 -2.28 -0.77 3.83
CA PRO A 136 -2.41 -0.76 2.38
C PRO A 136 -2.44 0.67 1.82
N PHE A 137 -1.89 0.86 0.62
CA PHE A 137 -1.96 2.15 -0.05
C PHE A 137 -1.75 2.04 -1.56
N TYR A 138 -2.30 3.00 -2.29
CA TYR A 138 -2.04 3.25 -3.70
C TYR A 138 -1.04 4.39 -3.90
N CYS A 139 -0.05 4.21 -4.78
CA CYS A 139 0.89 5.25 -5.19
C CYS A 139 0.62 5.71 -6.64
N PRO A 140 0.19 6.97 -6.86
CA PRO A 140 -0.01 7.51 -8.21
C PRO A 140 1.29 7.71 -9.02
N GLY A 141 2.47 7.70 -8.36
CA GLY A 141 3.76 7.92 -9.02
C GLY A 141 4.26 6.73 -9.85
N ASP A 142 3.78 5.52 -9.56
CA ASP A 142 4.15 4.28 -10.26
C ASP A 142 2.96 3.37 -10.58
N ASP A 143 1.72 3.86 -10.41
CA ASP A 143 0.47 3.15 -10.67
C ASP A 143 0.36 1.80 -9.94
N LYS A 144 0.84 1.74 -8.69
CA LYS A 144 0.88 0.52 -7.88
C LYS A 144 0.06 0.62 -6.60
N LEU A 145 -0.57 -0.49 -6.23
CA LEU A 145 -1.09 -0.70 -4.88
C LEU A 145 -0.13 -1.59 -4.09
N TYR A 146 0.05 -1.30 -2.81
CA TYR A 146 1.03 -1.93 -1.93
C TYR A 146 0.32 -2.53 -0.73
N ILE A 147 0.57 -3.80 -0.45
CA ILE A 147 -0.08 -4.51 0.66
C ILE A 147 0.94 -5.39 1.39
N ASP A 148 1.04 -5.20 2.71
CA ASP A 148 1.58 -6.22 3.60
C ASP A 148 0.45 -7.13 4.07
N LEU A 149 0.56 -8.43 3.79
CA LEU A 149 -0.48 -9.42 4.10
C LEU A 149 -0.72 -9.56 5.61
N SER A 150 0.23 -9.13 6.47
CA SER A 150 0.00 -9.08 7.92
C SER A 150 -1.16 -8.16 8.30
N PHE A 151 -1.44 -7.13 7.48
CA PHE A 151 -2.56 -6.21 7.70
C PHE A 151 -3.91 -6.93 7.78
N PHE A 152 -4.12 -7.99 7.00
CA PHE A 152 -5.36 -8.77 7.05
C PHE A 152 -5.56 -9.45 8.41
N GLU A 153 -4.47 -9.86 9.07
CA GLU A 153 -4.56 -10.40 10.41
C GLU A 153 -4.80 -9.31 11.46
N GLU A 154 -4.27 -8.11 11.24
CA GLU A 154 -4.54 -6.95 12.09
C GLU A 154 -6.01 -6.51 11.98
N MET A 155 -6.58 -6.50 10.78
CA MET A 155 -7.98 -6.19 10.54
C MET A 155 -8.90 -7.17 11.27
N ALA A 156 -8.61 -8.47 11.17
CA ALA A 156 -9.37 -9.51 11.87
C ALA A 156 -9.28 -9.35 13.40
N ARG A 157 -8.07 -9.14 13.95
CA ARG A 157 -7.83 -9.14 15.40
C ARG A 157 -8.13 -7.82 16.10
N LYS A 158 -7.70 -6.69 15.50
CA LYS A 158 -7.76 -5.36 16.13
C LYS A 158 -9.03 -4.60 15.75
N LEU A 159 -9.53 -4.78 14.53
CA LEU A 159 -10.68 -4.03 14.01
C LEU A 159 -12.00 -4.81 14.07
N ASN A 160 -11.93 -6.10 14.43
CA ASN A 160 -13.06 -7.04 14.47
C ASN A 160 -13.80 -7.12 13.13
N ALA A 161 -13.02 -7.07 12.03
CA ALA A 161 -13.49 -7.25 10.67
C ALA A 161 -12.75 -8.44 10.02
N PRO A 162 -13.02 -9.69 10.47
CA PRO A 162 -12.55 -10.88 9.78
C PRO A 162 -13.35 -11.10 8.48
N GLY A 163 -12.92 -12.06 7.68
CA GLY A 163 -13.61 -12.47 6.46
C GLY A 163 -12.78 -12.27 5.22
N ASP A 164 -12.98 -13.10 4.22
CA ASP A 164 -12.27 -12.99 2.94
C ASP A 164 -12.77 -11.77 2.16
N PHE A 165 -14.06 -11.44 2.27
CA PHE A 165 -14.58 -10.26 1.61
C PHE A 165 -14.03 -8.96 2.18
N ALA A 166 -13.82 -8.88 3.50
CA ALA A 166 -13.18 -7.73 4.13
C ALA A 166 -11.78 -7.45 3.54
N GLN A 167 -11.02 -8.51 3.25
CA GLN A 167 -9.71 -8.42 2.60
C GLN A 167 -9.84 -8.01 1.12
N ALA A 168 -10.83 -8.56 0.41
CA ALA A 168 -11.08 -8.18 -0.98
C ALA A 168 -11.51 -6.71 -1.13
N TYR A 169 -12.34 -6.22 -0.20
CA TYR A 169 -12.76 -4.82 -0.12
C TYR A 169 -11.57 -3.88 -0.05
N VAL A 170 -10.56 -4.18 0.77
CA VAL A 170 -9.33 -3.37 0.89
C VAL A 170 -8.60 -3.28 -0.45
N ILE A 171 -8.42 -4.40 -1.15
CA ILE A 171 -7.77 -4.41 -2.47
C ILE A 171 -8.58 -3.60 -3.47
N ALA A 172 -9.91 -3.77 -3.50
CA ALA A 172 -10.80 -3.04 -4.39
C ALA A 172 -10.83 -1.54 -4.10
N HIS A 173 -10.69 -1.15 -2.83
CA HIS A 173 -10.57 0.24 -2.39
C HIS A 173 -9.27 0.87 -2.93
N GLU A 174 -8.12 0.20 -2.83
CA GLU A 174 -6.87 0.69 -3.42
C GLU A 174 -6.95 0.79 -4.95
N VAL A 175 -7.67 -0.11 -5.61
CA VAL A 175 -7.99 0.01 -7.03
C VAL A 175 -8.90 1.22 -7.31
N GLY A 176 -9.79 1.57 -6.37
CA GLY A 176 -10.58 2.81 -6.41
C GLY A 176 -9.70 4.06 -6.50
N HIS A 177 -8.62 4.12 -5.72
CA HIS A 177 -7.62 5.19 -5.85
C HIS A 177 -6.90 5.19 -7.20
N HIS A 178 -6.65 4.01 -7.76
CA HIS A 178 -6.14 3.92 -9.13
C HIS A 178 -7.12 4.52 -10.15
N ILE A 179 -8.43 4.23 -10.03
CA ILE A 179 -9.46 4.85 -10.90
C ILE A 179 -9.43 6.38 -10.76
N GLN A 180 -9.29 6.90 -9.54
CA GLN A 180 -9.16 8.34 -9.30
C GLN A 180 -7.91 8.96 -9.92
N ASN A 181 -6.82 8.19 -10.01
CA ASN A 181 -5.61 8.63 -10.71
C ASN A 181 -5.88 8.74 -12.21
N LEU A 182 -6.49 7.72 -12.81
CA LEU A 182 -6.82 7.68 -14.24
C LEU A 182 -7.79 8.80 -14.63
N THR A 183 -8.78 9.11 -13.79
CA THR A 183 -9.74 10.20 -14.03
C THR A 183 -9.18 11.59 -13.70
N GLY A 184 -7.97 11.66 -13.12
CA GLY A 184 -7.31 12.90 -12.74
C GLY A 184 -7.82 13.54 -11.43
N MET A 185 -8.73 12.88 -10.72
CA MET A 185 -9.26 13.37 -9.45
C MET A 185 -8.17 13.50 -8.37
N ASN A 186 -7.27 12.52 -8.28
CA ASN A 186 -6.16 12.58 -7.32
C ASN A 186 -5.28 13.82 -7.57
N ARG A 187 -4.90 14.08 -8.83
CA ARG A 187 -4.14 15.29 -9.21
C ARG A 187 -4.87 16.58 -8.84
N LYS A 188 -6.20 16.63 -9.06
CA LYS A 188 -7.03 17.78 -8.68
C LYS A 188 -6.97 18.04 -7.18
N VAL A 189 -7.18 17.03 -6.33
CA VAL A 189 -7.11 17.16 -4.87
C VAL A 189 -5.70 17.55 -4.41
N GLN A 190 -4.66 16.86 -4.87
CA GLN A 190 -3.28 17.18 -4.49
C GLN A 190 -2.87 18.61 -4.89
N SER A 191 -3.39 19.13 -6.00
CA SER A 191 -3.09 20.50 -6.45
C SER A 191 -3.62 21.59 -5.49
N MET A 192 -4.53 21.24 -4.58
CA MET A 192 -5.06 22.13 -3.54
C MET A 192 -4.18 22.15 -2.28
N ARG A 193 -3.28 21.17 -2.11
CA ARG A 193 -2.39 21.10 -0.95
C ARG A 193 -1.55 22.38 -0.84
N GLY A 194 -1.55 23.00 0.34
CA GLY A 194 -0.86 24.26 0.60
C GLY A 194 -1.53 25.52 0.00
N LYS A 195 -2.63 25.38 -0.75
CA LYS A 195 -3.43 26.52 -1.26
C LYS A 195 -4.67 26.81 -0.42
N ILE A 196 -5.10 25.84 0.38
CA ILE A 196 -6.27 25.93 1.27
C ILE A 196 -5.86 25.54 2.69
N SER A 197 -6.73 25.81 3.66
CA SER A 197 -6.47 25.41 5.05
C SER A 197 -6.38 23.90 5.19
N GLN A 198 -5.69 23.42 6.23
CA GLN A 198 -5.60 21.98 6.50
C GLN A 198 -6.97 21.34 6.69
N THR A 199 -7.91 22.03 7.34
CA THR A 199 -9.29 21.56 7.54
C THR A 199 -10.05 21.42 6.22
N GLU A 200 -9.90 22.36 5.29
CA GLU A 200 -10.51 22.25 3.96
C GLU A 200 -9.86 21.13 3.14
N TYR A 201 -8.54 20.98 3.24
CA TYR A 201 -7.83 19.89 2.58
C TYR A 201 -8.27 18.52 3.12
N ASN A 202 -8.43 18.39 4.44
CA ASN A 202 -8.95 17.20 5.10
C ASN A 202 -10.34 16.81 4.56
N LYS A 203 -11.24 17.78 4.35
CA LYS A 203 -12.55 17.53 3.71
C LYS A 203 -12.42 16.97 2.30
N LEU A 204 -11.49 17.49 1.49
CA LEU A 204 -11.23 16.94 0.16
C LEU A 204 -10.66 15.52 0.22
N SER A 205 -9.78 15.23 1.19
CA SER A 205 -9.29 13.87 1.44
C SER A 205 -10.44 12.92 1.78
N VAL A 206 -11.35 13.31 2.68
CA VAL A 206 -12.54 12.51 3.00
C VAL A 206 -13.39 12.23 1.76
N MET A 207 -13.63 13.23 0.91
CA MET A 207 -14.39 13.02 -0.34
C MET A 207 -13.68 12.03 -1.29
N LEU A 208 -12.36 12.07 -1.35
CA LEU A 208 -11.55 11.15 -2.15
C LEU A 208 -11.66 9.72 -1.61
N GLU A 209 -11.53 9.52 -0.31
CA GLU A 209 -11.63 8.21 0.35
C GLU A 209 -13.02 7.58 0.17
N LEU A 210 -14.09 8.38 0.34
CA LEU A 210 -15.46 7.92 0.13
C LEU A 210 -15.75 7.55 -1.33
N GLN A 211 -15.08 8.19 -2.29
CA GLN A 211 -15.22 7.83 -3.70
C GLN A 211 -14.48 6.53 -4.01
N ALA A 212 -13.36 6.24 -3.35
CA ALA A 212 -12.70 4.95 -3.45
C ALA A 212 -13.58 3.83 -2.86
N ASP A 213 -14.26 4.08 -1.73
CA ASP A 213 -15.26 3.16 -1.17
C ASP A 213 -16.42 2.91 -2.16
N PHE A 214 -16.91 3.95 -2.82
CA PHE A 214 -17.93 3.82 -3.86
C PHE A 214 -17.45 2.93 -5.02
N TYR A 215 -16.23 3.13 -5.51
CA TYR A 215 -15.67 2.31 -6.59
C TYR A 215 -15.46 0.85 -6.16
N ALA A 216 -15.06 0.59 -4.92
CA ALA A 216 -15.04 -0.76 -4.36
C ALA A 216 -16.44 -1.39 -4.34
N GLY A 217 -17.48 -0.61 -4.03
CA GLY A 217 -18.87 -1.02 -4.13
C GLY A 217 -19.28 -1.38 -5.56
N VAL A 218 -18.96 -0.53 -6.53
CA VAL A 218 -19.25 -0.78 -7.96
C VAL A 218 -18.56 -2.07 -8.42
N TRP A 219 -17.29 -2.27 -8.05
CA TRP A 219 -16.61 -3.54 -8.31
C TRP A 219 -17.39 -4.72 -7.73
N ALA A 220 -17.78 -4.64 -6.45
CA ALA A 220 -18.52 -5.70 -5.77
C ALA A 220 -19.88 -6.00 -6.43
N HIS A 221 -20.58 -4.99 -6.96
CA HIS A 221 -21.80 -5.19 -7.74
C HIS A 221 -21.55 -6.12 -8.94
N HIS A 222 -20.55 -5.78 -9.75
CA HIS A 222 -20.23 -6.52 -10.98
C HIS A 222 -19.60 -7.87 -10.70
N ALA A 223 -18.74 -7.97 -9.68
CA ALA A 223 -18.11 -9.21 -9.27
C ALA A 223 -19.14 -10.24 -8.74
N LYS A 224 -20.22 -9.79 -8.09
CA LYS A 224 -21.36 -10.65 -7.71
C LYS A 224 -22.01 -11.26 -8.95
N ASN A 225 -22.24 -10.46 -9.99
CA ASN A 225 -22.85 -10.92 -11.25
C ASN A 225 -21.92 -11.85 -12.05
N MET A 226 -20.62 -11.90 -11.70
CA MET A 226 -19.64 -12.85 -12.25
C MET A 226 -19.44 -14.09 -11.36
N GLU A 227 -20.33 -14.31 -10.37
CA GLU A 227 -20.26 -15.41 -9.39
C GLU A 227 -18.99 -15.43 -8.53
N LEU A 228 -18.30 -14.28 -8.41
CA LEU A 228 -17.08 -14.14 -7.60
C LEU A 228 -17.41 -13.83 -6.12
N ILE A 229 -18.66 -13.44 -5.84
CA ILE A 229 -19.21 -13.08 -4.53
C ILE A 229 -20.53 -13.84 -4.40
N LEU A 230 -20.74 -14.57 -3.31
CA LEU A 230 -21.78 -15.61 -3.31
C LEU A 230 -22.87 -15.43 -2.26
N ASP A 231 -22.56 -14.84 -1.11
CA ASP A 231 -23.51 -14.89 0.01
C ASP A 231 -23.84 -13.51 0.59
N ALA A 232 -25.04 -13.35 1.15
CA ALA A 232 -25.43 -12.13 1.87
C ALA A 232 -24.50 -11.83 3.07
N GLY A 233 -23.81 -12.86 3.58
CA GLY A 233 -22.75 -12.72 4.59
C GLY A 233 -21.53 -11.96 4.09
N ASP A 234 -21.12 -12.16 2.82
CA ASP A 234 -19.97 -11.48 2.21
C ASP A 234 -20.19 -9.95 2.18
N LEU A 235 -21.40 -9.49 1.84
CA LEU A 235 -21.75 -8.06 1.85
C LEU A 235 -21.68 -7.48 3.27
N LYS A 236 -22.13 -8.25 4.27
CA LYS A 236 -22.06 -7.83 5.67
C LYS A 236 -20.61 -7.71 6.14
N GLU A 237 -19.73 -8.63 5.74
CA GLU A 237 -18.29 -8.54 6.00
C GLU A 237 -17.68 -7.26 5.40
N ALA A 238 -18.03 -6.92 4.16
CA ALA A 238 -17.61 -5.68 3.49
C ALA A 238 -18.02 -4.42 4.27
N LEU A 239 -19.31 -4.34 4.61
CA LEU A 239 -19.86 -3.22 5.35
C LEU A 239 -19.23 -3.11 6.74
N ASN A 240 -18.94 -4.24 7.37
CA ASN A 240 -18.29 -4.27 8.67
C ASN A 240 -16.82 -3.83 8.56
N ALA A 241 -16.12 -4.17 7.49
CA ALA A 241 -14.77 -3.67 7.20
C ALA A 241 -14.74 -2.16 6.93
N ALA A 242 -15.62 -1.66 6.05
CA ALA A 242 -15.78 -0.23 5.78
C ALA A 242 -16.12 0.56 7.06
N HIS A 243 -16.99 0.00 7.91
CA HIS A 243 -17.29 0.54 9.22
C HIS A 243 -16.09 0.50 10.18
N ALA A 244 -15.24 -0.52 10.09
CA ALA A 244 -14.14 -0.71 11.02
C ALA A 244 -12.97 0.27 10.81
N ILE A 245 -12.86 0.84 9.61
CA ILE A 245 -11.76 1.72 9.18
C ILE A 245 -12.25 3.18 9.05
N GLY A 246 -13.36 3.55 9.70
CA GLY A 246 -13.78 4.95 9.82
C GLY A 246 -12.96 5.70 10.88
N ASP A 247 -12.64 6.97 10.64
CA ASP A 247 -11.80 7.78 11.53
C ASP A 247 -12.44 7.95 12.92
N ASP A 248 -13.76 8.08 12.99
CA ASP A 248 -14.51 8.19 14.25
C ASP A 248 -14.32 6.96 15.15
N ARG A 249 -14.31 5.76 14.55
CA ARG A 249 -14.08 4.51 15.27
C ARG A 249 -12.62 4.36 15.65
N LEU A 250 -11.70 4.58 14.71
CA LEU A 250 -10.26 4.46 14.96
C LEU A 250 -9.78 5.45 16.02
N GLN A 251 -10.23 6.71 15.97
CA GLN A 251 -9.91 7.72 16.98
C GLN A 251 -10.52 7.38 18.34
N LYS A 252 -11.79 6.94 18.38
CA LYS A 252 -12.44 6.51 19.63
C LYS A 252 -11.73 5.31 20.26
N GLN A 253 -11.25 4.36 19.46
CA GLN A 253 -10.54 3.17 19.94
C GLN A 253 -9.10 3.49 20.39
N SER A 254 -8.43 4.45 19.76
CA SER A 254 -7.03 4.83 20.08
C SER A 254 -6.90 5.89 21.17
N THR A 255 -7.78 6.90 21.17
CA THR A 255 -7.65 8.09 22.02
C THR A 255 -8.86 8.34 22.93
N GLY A 256 -9.98 7.63 22.73
CA GLY A 256 -11.23 7.83 23.48
C GLY A 256 -12.00 9.09 23.09
N ARG A 257 -11.50 9.90 22.14
CA ARG A 257 -12.13 11.13 21.66
C ARG A 257 -12.22 11.13 20.14
N VAL A 258 -13.14 11.93 19.60
CA VAL A 258 -13.38 12.08 18.15
C VAL A 258 -13.22 13.55 17.78
N VAL A 259 -12.38 13.84 16.79
CA VAL A 259 -12.08 15.20 16.32
C VAL A 259 -12.40 15.29 14.82
N PRO A 260 -13.62 15.70 14.44
CA PRO A 260 -14.08 15.66 13.05
C PRO A 260 -13.20 16.43 12.06
N ASP A 261 -12.65 17.58 12.46
CA ASP A 261 -11.78 18.41 11.60
C ASP A 261 -10.46 17.73 11.22
N SER A 262 -10.07 16.67 11.94
CA SER A 262 -8.86 15.88 11.67
C SER A 262 -9.10 14.66 10.78
N PHE A 263 -10.35 14.40 10.39
CA PHE A 263 -10.68 13.24 9.55
C PHE A 263 -10.04 13.36 8.17
N THR A 264 -9.51 12.24 7.71
CA THR A 264 -8.91 12.07 6.39
C THR A 264 -9.56 10.95 5.60
N HIS A 265 -10.21 9.99 6.27
CA HIS A 265 -10.89 8.81 5.69
C HIS A 265 -12.42 8.86 5.83
N GLY A 266 -12.94 9.79 6.63
CA GLY A 266 -14.38 9.96 6.85
C GLY A 266 -14.91 9.09 7.98
N THR A 267 -16.20 9.25 8.29
CA THR A 267 -16.84 8.47 9.35
C THR A 267 -17.17 7.06 8.88
N SER A 268 -17.25 6.14 9.83
CA SER A 268 -17.66 4.75 9.61
C SER A 268 -19.00 4.68 8.84
N ALA A 269 -19.95 5.56 9.17
CA ALA A 269 -21.24 5.64 8.51
C ALA A 269 -21.15 6.15 7.05
N GLN A 270 -20.30 7.16 6.79
CA GLN A 270 -20.08 7.68 5.43
C GLN A 270 -19.46 6.60 4.54
N ARG A 271 -18.43 5.92 5.04
CA ARG A 271 -17.73 4.85 4.31
C ARG A 271 -18.68 3.72 3.92
N MET A 272 -19.45 3.22 4.89
CA MET A 272 -20.50 2.22 4.62
C MET A 272 -21.52 2.70 3.60
N ARG A 273 -21.98 3.96 3.70
CA ARG A 273 -22.98 4.53 2.80
C ARG A 273 -22.50 4.55 1.36
N TRP A 274 -21.28 5.04 1.11
CA TRP A 274 -20.75 5.15 -0.25
C TRP A 274 -20.42 3.79 -0.86
N PHE A 275 -19.84 2.87 -0.07
CA PHE A 275 -19.67 1.49 -0.52
C PHE A 275 -21.01 0.85 -0.89
N LYS A 276 -22.03 0.96 -0.01
CA LYS A 276 -23.38 0.41 -0.26
C LYS A 276 -24.00 1.02 -1.51
N LYS A 277 -23.87 2.32 -1.72
CA LYS A 277 -24.36 3.00 -2.92
C LYS A 277 -23.71 2.45 -4.20
N GLY A 278 -22.39 2.26 -4.20
CA GLY A 278 -21.68 1.67 -5.33
C GLY A 278 -22.15 0.23 -5.60
N PHE A 279 -22.31 -0.56 -4.54
CA PHE A 279 -22.78 -1.93 -4.62
C PHE A 279 -24.23 -2.05 -5.13
N GLU A 280 -25.12 -1.18 -4.70
CA GLU A 280 -26.53 -1.20 -5.12
C GLU A 280 -26.70 -0.74 -6.56
N THR A 281 -25.95 0.29 -6.98
CA THR A 281 -26.13 0.92 -8.29
C THR A 281 -25.32 0.26 -9.41
N GLY A 282 -24.08 -0.15 -9.14
CA GLY A 282 -23.15 -0.65 -10.16
C GLY A 282 -22.76 0.38 -11.23
N ASP A 283 -23.21 1.63 -11.10
CA ASP A 283 -23.02 2.70 -12.10
C ASP A 283 -21.93 3.68 -11.64
N VAL A 284 -20.81 3.68 -12.35
CA VAL A 284 -19.62 4.50 -12.03
C VAL A 284 -19.94 6.00 -11.96
N ASN A 285 -20.98 6.47 -12.66
CA ASN A 285 -21.33 7.90 -12.73
C ASN A 285 -22.05 8.40 -11.47
N GLN A 286 -22.46 7.52 -10.55
CA GLN A 286 -23.13 7.90 -9.31
C GLN A 286 -22.18 8.16 -8.13
N GLY A 287 -20.87 8.09 -8.38
CA GLY A 287 -19.79 8.23 -7.39
C GLY A 287 -19.28 9.65 -7.14
N ASP A 288 -20.06 10.68 -7.47
CA ASP A 288 -19.63 12.07 -7.28
C ASP A 288 -19.77 12.52 -5.81
N THR A 289 -18.75 12.23 -5.01
CA THR A 289 -18.64 12.66 -3.61
C THR A 289 -18.36 14.14 -3.47
N PHE A 290 -17.73 14.77 -4.46
CA PHE A 290 -17.28 16.16 -4.40
C PHE A 290 -18.45 17.15 -4.54
N ASN A 291 -19.53 16.75 -5.22
CA ASN A 291 -20.75 17.55 -5.36
C ASN A 291 -21.93 17.05 -4.50
N ALA A 292 -21.69 16.08 -3.60
CA ALA A 292 -22.75 15.54 -2.76
C ALA A 292 -23.20 16.55 -1.69
N ARG A 293 -24.51 16.80 -1.60
CA ARG A 293 -25.11 17.65 -0.55
C ARG A 293 -24.93 17.08 0.86
N SER A 294 -24.82 15.76 0.96
CA SER A 294 -24.54 15.01 2.18
C SER A 294 -23.65 13.82 1.84
N LEU A 295 -22.53 13.70 2.56
CA LEU A 295 -21.60 12.58 2.46
C LEU A 295 -22.13 11.36 3.22
#